data_AF-A0A7S2EUE1-F1
#
_entry.id   AF-A0A7S2EUE1-F1
#
_cell.length_a   1.000
_cell.length_b   1.000
_cell.length_c   1.000
_cell.angle_alpha   90.00
_cell.angle_beta   90.00
_cell.angle_gamma   90.00
#
_symmetry.space_group_name_H-M   'P 1'
#
loop_
_entity.id
_entity.type
_entity.pdbx_description
1 polymer ?
#
loop_
_entity_poly.entity_id
_entity_poly.type
_entity_poly.pdbx_seq_one_letter_code
_entity_poly.pdbx_strand_id
1 'polypeptide(L)'
;MIADLSKQLEGKTKDQANSSSLGESTGQEEEYAESTTFQSNEICSYFPAPLSHTSTHLWHTYLPRIMEASKNPLIPELLTDEEDKKMQSLLQETLLPSRMRRALIHMPTTFSHNIVKHVVDIIQKRIQDPENNPPLRIAVFGGSVTIGRGCYGRGMSNHNCAWPKRLELLINQFAKMDVVKVYNLGIGGTTSNVATRILNYWMYPKELSKVGPDVIINSYSTNDSLPPWGVTEGLVVKVLDNARGSLQNF
;
A
#
# COMPACT_ATOMS: atom_id res chain seq x y z
N MET A 1 -37.99 -38.48 10.67
CA MET A 1 -37.79 -38.58 12.13
C MET A 1 -37.12 -37.29 12.57
N ILE A 2 -37.92 -36.31 13.01
CA ILE A 2 -38.01 -35.83 14.42
C ILE A 2 -36.74 -35.04 14.78
N ALA A 3 -36.73 -33.77 15.18
CA ALA A 3 -37.70 -32.69 15.43
C ALA A 3 -36.83 -31.40 15.48
N ASP A 4 -37.24 -30.24 14.94
CA ASP A 4 -38.15 -29.24 15.54
C ASP A 4 -37.79 -28.85 16.98
N LEU A 5 -37.32 -27.60 17.17
CA LEU A 5 -37.51 -26.84 18.40
C LEU A 5 -37.43 -25.34 18.11
N SER A 6 -38.64 -24.81 18.02
CA SER A 6 -39.04 -23.42 17.88
C SER A 6 -39.02 -22.67 19.23
N LYS A 7 -39.34 -21.36 19.16
CA LYS A 7 -39.86 -20.44 20.20
C LYS A 7 -38.84 -19.61 21.01
N GLN A 8 -38.77 -18.30 20.77
CA GLN A 8 -39.69 -17.22 21.21
C GLN A 8 -39.34 -16.72 22.61
N LEU A 9 -39.04 -15.43 22.72
CA LEU A 9 -39.52 -14.56 23.80
C LEU A 9 -39.59 -13.12 23.29
N GLU A 10 -40.82 -12.69 23.03
CA GLU A 10 -41.25 -11.29 22.91
C GLU A 10 -41.51 -10.71 24.32
N GLY A 11 -41.31 -9.40 24.46
CA GLY A 11 -41.84 -8.59 25.58
C GLY A 11 -41.33 -7.15 25.51
N LYS A 12 -42.04 -6.25 24.82
CA LYS A 12 -42.79 -5.08 25.37
C LYS A 12 -42.09 -4.41 26.57
N THR A 13 -41.85 -3.09 26.55
CA THR A 13 -42.86 -2.07 26.91
C THR A 13 -42.45 -0.67 26.43
N LYS A 14 -43.46 0.14 26.12
CA LYS A 14 -43.47 1.57 25.78
C LYS A 14 -42.76 2.43 26.84
N ASP A 15 -42.23 3.58 26.43
CA ASP A 15 -42.67 4.86 27.00
C ASP A 15 -42.38 6.05 26.08
N GLN A 16 -43.42 6.88 25.99
CA GLN A 16 -43.57 8.13 25.27
C GLN A 16 -43.03 9.26 26.16
N ALA A 17 -42.18 10.13 25.61
CA ALA A 17 -42.00 11.48 26.16
C ALA A 17 -41.78 12.48 25.03
N ASN A 18 -42.84 13.26 24.80
CA ASN A 18 -42.82 14.50 24.03
C ASN A 18 -41.76 15.46 24.58
N SER A 19 -40.93 15.98 23.69
CA SER A 19 -40.17 17.21 23.93
C SER A 19 -40.24 18.04 22.66
N SER A 20 -41.15 19.00 22.66
CA SER A 20 -41.23 20.10 21.72
C SER A 20 -40.07 21.06 21.98
N SER A 21 -39.04 21.04 21.14
CA SER A 21 -37.99 22.06 21.13
C SER A 21 -38.28 23.09 20.04
N LEU A 22 -38.24 24.35 20.46
CA LEU A 22 -38.44 25.55 19.65
C LEU A 22 -37.50 25.60 18.44
N GLY A 23 -38.03 26.09 17.33
CA GLY A 23 -37.27 26.40 16.12
C GLY A 23 -36.28 27.51 16.37
N GLU A 24 -35.00 27.16 16.26
CA GLU A 24 -33.88 28.07 16.13
C GLU A 24 -33.54 28.16 14.64
N SER A 25 -33.59 29.36 14.06
CA SER A 25 -33.32 29.56 12.64
C SER A 25 -31.84 29.37 12.36
N THR A 26 -31.46 28.15 11.96
CA THR A 26 -30.17 27.86 11.34
C THR A 26 -30.12 28.55 9.99
N GLY A 27 -29.20 29.50 9.85
CA GLY A 27 -28.77 30.01 8.56
C GLY A 27 -28.39 28.82 7.67
N GLN A 28 -29.05 28.72 6.52
CA GLN A 28 -28.68 27.79 5.48
C GLN A 28 -27.33 28.23 4.93
N GLU A 29 -26.25 27.67 5.47
CA GLU A 29 -25.05 27.44 4.66
C GLU A 29 -25.50 26.51 3.54
N GLU A 30 -25.68 27.06 2.34
CA GLU A 30 -25.80 26.29 1.12
C GLU A 30 -24.51 25.48 0.98
N GLU A 31 -24.55 24.25 1.49
CA GLU A 31 -23.57 23.21 1.21
C GLU A 31 -23.67 22.95 -0.29
N TYR A 32 -22.83 23.66 -1.06
CA TYR A 32 -22.59 23.37 -2.47
C TYR A 32 -22.07 21.93 -2.51
N ALA A 33 -22.99 20.99 -2.74
CA ALA A 33 -22.65 19.62 -3.05
C ALA A 33 -21.85 19.66 -4.35
N GLU A 34 -20.53 19.72 -4.23
CA GLU A 34 -19.61 19.57 -5.35
C GLU A 34 -19.95 18.24 -6.00
N SER A 35 -20.60 18.33 -7.16
CA SER A 35 -20.91 17.22 -8.04
C SER A 35 -19.58 16.54 -8.40
N THR A 36 -19.23 15.49 -7.67
CA THR A 36 -18.08 14.67 -8.03
C THR A 36 -18.37 14.05 -9.39
N THR A 37 -17.56 14.39 -10.39
CA THR A 37 -17.71 13.93 -11.78
C THR A 37 -17.50 12.42 -11.93
N PHE A 38 -16.99 11.75 -10.90
CA PHE A 38 -16.71 10.32 -10.88
C PHE A 38 -17.80 9.54 -10.15
N GLN A 39 -18.14 8.36 -10.65
CA GLN A 39 -19.05 7.46 -9.96
C GLN A 39 -18.42 6.97 -8.66
N SER A 40 -19.22 6.70 -7.61
CA SER A 40 -18.70 6.26 -6.30
C SER A 40 -17.84 5.00 -6.36
N ASN A 41 -18.02 4.17 -7.40
CA ASN A 41 -17.29 2.93 -7.67
C ASN A 41 -16.06 3.11 -8.58
N GLU A 42 -15.65 4.33 -8.93
CA GLU A 42 -14.44 4.61 -9.71
C GLU A 42 -13.25 4.90 -8.81
N ILE A 43 -12.03 4.53 -9.22
CA ILE A 43 -10.81 4.80 -8.46
C ILE A 43 -10.60 6.31 -8.22
N CYS A 44 -11.09 7.15 -9.13
CA CYS A 44 -11.05 8.59 -9.01
C CYS A 44 -12.04 9.14 -7.98
N SER A 45 -13.04 8.35 -7.54
CA SER A 45 -13.97 8.75 -6.47
C SER A 45 -13.28 8.91 -5.11
N TYR A 46 -12.15 8.22 -4.90
CA TYR A 46 -11.31 8.41 -3.71
C TYR A 46 -10.61 9.77 -3.70
N PHE A 47 -10.59 10.48 -4.84
CA PHE A 47 -9.97 11.78 -5.04
C PHE A 47 -11.00 12.81 -5.55
N PRO A 48 -12.01 13.20 -4.74
CA PRO A 48 -13.17 14.00 -5.19
C PRO A 48 -12.87 15.43 -5.67
N ALA A 49 -11.61 15.84 -5.76
CA ALA A 49 -11.21 17.23 -5.96
C ALA A 49 -11.29 17.68 -7.44
N PRO A 50 -11.59 18.97 -7.72
CA PRO A 50 -11.88 19.48 -9.06
C PRO A 50 -10.71 19.37 -10.07
N LEU A 51 -11.07 19.38 -11.36
CA LEU A 51 -10.27 18.99 -12.54
C LEU A 51 -8.90 19.68 -12.76
N SER A 52 -8.49 20.65 -11.92
CA SER A 52 -7.25 21.42 -12.10
C SER A 52 -6.24 21.16 -11.00
N HIS A 53 -5.72 19.94 -10.90
CA HIS A 53 -4.71 19.63 -9.88
C HIS A 53 -3.39 19.17 -10.49
N THR A 54 -2.36 19.96 -10.18
CA THR A 54 -0.99 19.47 -10.26
C THR A 54 -0.81 18.34 -9.25
N SER A 55 0.10 17.40 -9.52
CA SER A 55 0.39 16.32 -8.57
C SER A 55 0.82 16.83 -7.18
N THR A 56 1.41 18.03 -7.13
CA THR A 56 1.75 18.73 -5.88
C THR A 56 0.51 19.08 -5.07
N HIS A 57 -0.54 19.61 -5.71
CA HIS A 57 -1.79 19.92 -5.02
C HIS A 57 -2.43 18.64 -4.48
N LEU A 58 -2.55 17.59 -5.30
CA LEU A 58 -3.06 16.29 -4.83
C LEU A 58 -2.27 15.77 -3.64
N TRP A 59 -0.93 15.83 -3.70
CA TRP A 59 -0.11 15.42 -2.57
C TRP A 59 -0.44 16.19 -1.30
N HIS A 60 -0.46 17.52 -1.34
CA HIS A 60 -0.77 18.33 -0.16
C HIS A 60 -2.19 18.08 0.38
N THR A 61 -3.18 17.98 -0.51
CA THR A 61 -4.58 17.76 -0.13
C THR A 61 -4.78 16.39 0.55
N TYR A 62 -4.14 15.34 0.04
CA TYR A 62 -4.28 13.99 0.59
C TYR A 62 -3.19 13.63 1.61
N LEU A 63 -2.20 14.50 1.85
CA LEU A 63 -1.11 14.23 2.79
C LEU A 63 -1.64 13.86 4.19
N PRO A 64 -2.60 14.56 4.82
CA PRO A 64 -3.11 14.17 6.13
C PRO A 64 -3.70 12.75 6.13
N ARG A 65 -4.43 12.37 5.08
CA ARG A 65 -4.99 11.02 4.92
C ARG A 65 -3.93 9.97 4.69
N ILE A 66 -2.89 10.27 3.91
CA ILE A 66 -1.74 9.38 3.70
C ILE A 66 -1.00 9.16 5.01
N MET A 67 -0.78 10.22 5.79
CA MET A 67 -0.13 10.14 7.09
C MET A 67 -0.96 9.32 8.08
N GLU A 68 -2.28 9.53 8.13
CA GLU A 68 -3.17 8.73 8.97
C GLU A 68 -3.15 7.25 8.55
N ALA A 69 -3.30 6.95 7.25
CA ALA A 69 -3.24 5.58 6.73
C ALA A 69 -1.86 4.92 6.89
N SER A 70 -0.80 5.71 7.08
CA SER A 70 0.55 5.19 7.35
C SER A 70 0.74 4.67 8.77
N LYS A 71 -0.17 5.04 9.69
CA LYS A 71 -0.18 4.51 11.05
C LYS A 71 -0.49 3.02 11.03
N ASN A 72 0.21 2.27 11.87
CA ASN A 72 0.02 0.82 11.94
C ASN A 72 -1.02 0.48 13.02
N PRO A 73 -2.29 0.18 12.67
CA PRO A 73 -3.31 -0.15 13.65
C PRO A 73 -3.03 -1.46 14.38
N LEU A 74 -2.17 -2.32 13.81
CA LEU A 74 -1.81 -3.61 14.42
C LEU A 74 -0.78 -3.44 15.54
N ILE A 75 -0.12 -2.28 15.63
CA ILE A 75 0.88 -1.97 16.65
C ILE A 75 0.73 -0.50 17.04
N PRO A 76 -0.34 -0.14 17.77
CA PRO A 76 -0.62 1.25 18.14
C PRO A 76 0.47 1.85 19.03
N GLU A 77 1.20 1.00 19.77
CA GLU A 77 2.29 1.39 20.67
C GLU A 77 3.60 1.74 19.93
N LEU A 78 3.66 1.56 18.60
CA LEU A 78 4.92 1.63 17.88
C LEU A 78 5.47 3.07 17.75
N LEU A 79 4.61 4.08 17.91
CA LEU A 79 4.98 5.48 17.85
C LEU A 79 4.20 6.27 18.90
N THR A 80 4.92 6.96 19.78
CA THR A 80 4.33 8.04 20.59
C THR A 80 3.91 9.22 19.71
N ASP A 81 3.00 10.08 20.18
CA ASP A 81 2.60 11.29 19.44
C ASP A 81 3.79 12.20 19.09
N GLU A 82 4.82 12.21 19.92
CA GLU A 82 6.06 12.96 19.68
C GLU A 82 6.92 12.33 18.58
N GLU A 83 7.09 11.01 18.60
CA GLU A 83 7.80 10.27 17.54
C GLU A 83 7.07 10.34 16.21
N ASP A 84 5.73 10.28 16.23
CA ASP A 84 4.91 10.48 15.05
C ASP A 84 5.19 11.86 14.47
N LYS A 85 5.03 12.95 15.25
CA LYS A 85 5.34 14.33 14.81
C LYS A 85 6.76 14.47 14.24
N LYS A 86 7.75 13.86 14.89
CA LYS A 86 9.14 13.87 14.41
C LYS A 86 9.29 13.16 13.07
N MET A 87 8.65 12.00 12.91
CA MET A 87 8.62 11.27 11.65
C MET A 87 7.87 12.06 10.56
N GLN A 88 6.75 12.71 10.90
CA GLN A 88 6.03 13.57 9.96
C GLN A 88 6.92 14.72 9.49
N SER A 89 7.63 15.39 10.40
CA SER A 89 8.58 16.46 10.06
C SER A 89 9.69 15.96 9.14
N LEU A 90 10.32 14.83 9.49
CA LEU A 90 11.38 14.23 8.66
C LEU A 90 10.87 13.86 7.27
N LEU A 91 9.65 13.32 7.18
CA LEU A 91 9.03 12.98 5.90
C LEU A 91 8.72 14.22 5.06
N GLN A 92 8.20 15.29 5.66
CA GLN A 92 7.93 16.55 4.97
C GLN A 92 9.23 17.20 4.45
N GLU A 93 10.31 17.14 5.23
CA GLU A 93 11.63 17.63 4.84
C GLU A 93 12.29 16.74 3.77
N THR A 94 12.12 15.42 3.86
CA THR A 94 12.77 14.47 2.96
C THR A 94 12.02 14.31 1.64
N LEU A 95 10.69 14.31 1.68
CA LEU A 95 9.78 14.11 0.55
C LEU A 95 9.25 15.45 0.01
N LEU A 96 10.14 16.43 -0.15
CA LEU A 96 9.77 17.71 -0.75
C LEU A 96 9.02 17.49 -2.07
N PRO A 97 8.02 18.32 -2.40
CA PRO A 97 7.27 18.20 -3.65
C PRO A 97 8.14 18.09 -4.90
N SER A 98 9.34 18.70 -4.90
CA SER A 98 10.32 18.60 -5.99
C SER A 98 10.92 17.20 -6.17
N ARG A 99 11.07 16.41 -5.10
CA ARG A 99 11.52 15.01 -5.17
C ARG A 99 10.40 14.11 -5.67
N MET A 100 9.17 14.32 -5.19
CA MET A 100 8.01 13.60 -5.71
C MET A 100 7.76 13.91 -7.18
N ARG A 101 7.88 15.17 -7.59
CA ARG A 101 7.73 15.60 -8.99
C ARG A 101 8.72 14.91 -9.91
N ARG A 102 9.98 14.69 -9.47
CA ARG A 102 10.97 13.91 -10.23
C ARG A 102 10.55 12.46 -10.42
N ALA A 103 10.00 11.81 -9.39
CA ALA A 103 9.49 10.45 -9.50
C ALA A 103 8.29 10.35 -10.47
N LEU A 104 7.46 11.39 -10.56
CA LEU A 104 6.30 11.44 -11.46
C LEU A 104 6.65 11.84 -12.90
N ILE A 105 7.64 12.72 -13.09
CA ILE A 105 8.10 13.15 -14.43
C ILE A 105 8.82 11.99 -15.13
N HIS A 106 9.58 11.19 -14.38
CA HIS A 106 10.29 10.03 -14.90
C HIS A 106 9.45 8.75 -14.76
N MET A 107 8.17 8.81 -15.17
CA MET A 107 7.40 7.60 -15.40
C MET A 107 8.13 6.72 -16.42
N PRO A 108 8.20 5.39 -16.22
CA PRO A 108 8.94 4.53 -17.14
C PRO A 108 8.36 4.71 -18.56
N THR A 109 9.20 5.06 -19.52
CA THR A 109 8.77 5.55 -20.83
C THR A 109 8.14 4.43 -21.69
N THR A 110 7.06 4.79 -22.39
CA THR A 110 6.37 4.07 -23.49
C THR A 110 5.83 2.64 -23.25
N PHE A 111 6.55 1.72 -22.63
CA PHE A 111 6.06 0.36 -22.33
C PHE A 111 5.24 0.26 -21.03
N SER A 112 5.38 1.27 -20.17
CA SER A 112 4.77 1.30 -18.83
C SER A 112 3.26 1.55 -18.84
N HIS A 113 2.72 2.26 -19.83
CA HIS A 113 1.32 2.68 -19.79
C HIS A 113 0.34 1.51 -19.75
N ASN A 114 0.59 0.45 -20.54
CA ASN A 114 -0.26 -0.74 -20.53
C ASN A 114 -0.13 -1.53 -19.23
N ILE A 115 1.07 -1.58 -18.64
CA ILE A 115 1.32 -2.27 -17.37
C ILE A 115 0.63 -1.52 -16.23
N VAL A 116 0.83 -0.21 -16.14
CA VAL A 116 0.17 0.65 -15.15
C VAL A 116 -1.34 0.60 -15.32
N LYS A 117 -1.84 0.67 -16.56
CA LYS A 117 -3.26 0.51 -16.87
C LYS A 117 -3.78 -0.83 -16.38
N HIS A 118 -3.08 -1.93 -16.62
CA HIS A 118 -3.50 -3.25 -16.15
C HIS A 118 -3.61 -3.32 -14.63
N VAL A 119 -2.64 -2.75 -13.90
CA VAL A 119 -2.67 -2.66 -12.44
C VAL A 119 -3.88 -1.84 -11.97
N VAL A 120 -4.12 -0.69 -12.60
CA VAL A 120 -5.28 0.16 -12.30
C VAL A 120 -6.58 -0.57 -12.61
N ASP A 121 -6.66 -1.31 -13.71
CA ASP A 121 -7.85 -2.09 -14.11
C ASP A 121 -8.16 -3.20 -13.08
N ILE A 122 -7.15 -3.88 -12.52
CA ILE A 122 -7.35 -4.87 -11.45
C ILE A 122 -7.94 -4.19 -10.22
N ILE A 123 -7.35 -3.07 -9.79
CA ILE A 123 -7.82 -2.31 -8.62
C ILE A 123 -9.26 -1.79 -8.87
N GLN A 124 -9.53 -1.25 -10.06
CA GLN A 124 -10.82 -0.73 -10.46
C GLN A 124 -11.91 -1.83 -10.42
N LYS A 125 -11.62 -3.02 -10.97
CA LYS A 125 -12.54 -4.17 -10.91
C LYS A 125 -12.79 -4.62 -9.47
N ARG A 126 -11.75 -4.63 -8.63
CA ARG A 126 -11.87 -4.95 -7.20
C ARG A 126 -12.75 -3.95 -6.45
N ILE A 127 -12.62 -2.65 -6.75
CA ILE A 127 -13.47 -1.60 -6.17
C ILE A 127 -14.94 -1.77 -6.60
N GLN A 128 -15.18 -2.09 -7.86
CA GLN A 128 -16.53 -2.26 -8.41
C GLN A 128 -17.24 -3.51 -7.90
N ASP A 129 -16.51 -4.63 -7.77
CA ASP A 129 -17.06 -5.91 -7.37
C ASP A 129 -16.02 -6.72 -6.57
N PRO A 130 -15.97 -6.50 -5.23
CA PRO A 130 -15.00 -7.14 -4.36
C PRO A 130 -15.29 -8.63 -4.09
N GLU A 131 -16.47 -9.16 -4.41
CA GLU A 131 -16.73 -10.58 -4.18
C GLU A 131 -16.17 -11.45 -5.32
N ASN A 132 -16.23 -10.95 -6.55
CA ASN A 132 -15.80 -11.72 -7.73
C ASN A 132 -14.39 -11.38 -8.23
N ASN A 133 -13.81 -10.25 -7.81
CA ASN A 133 -12.47 -9.83 -8.25
C ASN A 133 -11.52 -9.86 -7.06
N PRO A 134 -10.43 -10.65 -7.06
CA PRO A 134 -9.48 -10.70 -5.95
C PRO A 134 -8.66 -9.41 -5.83
N PRO A 135 -8.06 -9.13 -4.66
CA PRO A 135 -7.15 -8.00 -4.50
C PRO A 135 -5.90 -8.16 -5.38
N LEU A 136 -5.30 -7.04 -5.79
CA LEU A 136 -4.04 -7.01 -6.53
C LEU A 136 -2.93 -7.67 -5.70
N ARG A 137 -2.21 -8.64 -6.27
CA ARG A 137 -1.18 -9.42 -5.58
C ARG A 137 0.19 -8.83 -5.84
N ILE A 138 0.85 -8.42 -4.76
CA ILE A 138 2.19 -7.83 -4.81
C ILE A 138 3.16 -8.81 -4.14
N ALA A 139 4.11 -9.35 -4.89
CA ALA A 139 5.22 -10.12 -4.34
C ALA A 139 6.40 -9.21 -4.03
N VAL A 140 6.87 -9.21 -2.79
CA VAL A 140 8.00 -8.38 -2.37
C VAL A 140 9.17 -9.28 -2.02
N PHE A 141 10.23 -9.19 -2.80
CA PHE A 141 11.49 -9.87 -2.57
C PHE A 141 12.51 -8.94 -1.93
N GLY A 142 13.40 -9.48 -1.11
CA GLY A 142 14.50 -8.71 -0.53
C GLY A 142 15.19 -9.43 0.60
N GLY A 143 16.14 -8.75 1.24
CA GLY A 143 16.92 -9.32 2.33
C GLY A 143 16.26 -9.20 3.70
N SER A 144 17.11 -9.03 4.72
CA SER A 144 16.68 -8.96 6.12
C SER A 144 15.85 -7.71 6.45
N VAL A 145 15.90 -6.65 5.65
CA VAL A 145 15.01 -5.50 5.84
C VAL A 145 13.58 -5.85 5.42
N THR A 146 13.44 -6.55 4.29
CA THR A 146 12.14 -6.98 3.75
C THR A 146 11.46 -8.01 4.64
N ILE A 147 12.18 -9.00 5.15
CA ILE A 147 11.62 -9.95 6.14
C ILE A 147 11.16 -9.23 7.43
N GLY A 148 11.67 -8.02 7.70
CA GLY A 148 11.38 -7.25 8.91
C GLY A 148 12.34 -7.55 10.06
N ARG A 149 13.65 -7.70 9.82
CA ARG A 149 14.62 -7.78 10.92
C ARG A 149 14.50 -6.54 11.81
N GLY A 150 14.40 -6.75 13.13
CA GLY A 150 14.13 -5.68 14.10
C GLY A 150 12.64 -5.49 14.42
N CYS A 151 11.75 -6.22 13.73
CA CYS A 151 10.36 -6.35 14.13
C CYS A 151 10.19 -7.32 15.30
N TYR A 152 10.44 -6.83 16.51
CA TYR A 152 10.21 -7.61 17.73
C TYR A 152 8.75 -7.45 18.18
N GLY A 153 7.85 -8.27 17.64
CA GLY A 153 6.52 -8.48 18.21
C GLY A 153 6.55 -9.57 19.29
N ARG A 154 5.44 -9.74 20.02
CA ARG A 154 5.20 -10.96 20.83
C ARG A 154 5.05 -12.16 19.89
N GLY A 155 6.17 -12.73 19.46
CA GLY A 155 6.24 -13.93 18.60
C GLY A 155 7.14 -13.75 17.38
N MET A 156 8.00 -14.74 17.11
CA MET A 156 8.97 -14.78 16.00
C MET A 156 8.34 -14.73 14.60
N SER A 157 7.01 -14.86 14.48
CA SER A 157 6.26 -14.90 13.22
C SER A 157 5.47 -13.63 12.92
N ASN A 158 5.45 -12.65 13.84
CA ASN A 158 4.63 -11.46 13.66
C ASN A 158 5.37 -10.41 12.82
N HIS A 159 5.31 -10.59 11.50
CA HIS A 159 5.86 -9.64 10.52
C HIS A 159 4.95 -8.40 10.30
N ASN A 160 4.04 -8.10 11.23
CA ASN A 160 3.08 -7.00 11.06
C ASN A 160 3.71 -5.60 11.06
N CYS A 161 4.90 -5.44 11.64
CA CYS A 161 5.66 -4.19 11.48
C CYS A 161 6.58 -4.16 10.28
N ALA A 162 6.76 -5.27 9.55
CA ALA A 162 7.63 -5.29 8.39
C ALA A 162 7.07 -4.35 7.32
N TRP A 163 7.96 -3.64 6.62
CA TRP A 163 7.53 -2.63 5.65
C TRP A 163 6.60 -3.18 4.55
N PRO A 164 6.70 -4.44 4.07
CA PRO A 164 5.74 -4.95 3.08
C PRO A 164 4.32 -5.04 3.65
N LYS A 165 4.17 -5.40 4.94
CA LYS A 165 2.86 -5.41 5.59
C LYS A 165 2.35 -3.99 5.83
N ARG A 166 3.23 -3.04 6.18
CA ARG A 166 2.86 -1.62 6.28
C ARG A 166 2.41 -1.06 4.93
N LEU A 167 3.02 -1.49 3.83
CA LEU A 167 2.58 -1.13 2.48
C LEU A 167 1.16 -1.65 2.18
N GLU A 168 0.87 -2.91 2.52
CA GLU A 168 -0.49 -3.48 2.41
C GLU A 168 -1.50 -2.65 3.20
N LEU A 169 -1.18 -2.37 4.47
CA LEU A 169 -2.04 -1.60 5.37
C LEU A 169 -2.25 -0.17 4.87
N LEU A 170 -1.19 0.51 4.44
CA LEU A 170 -1.28 1.87 3.91
C LEU A 170 -2.26 1.95 2.74
N ILE A 171 -2.12 1.06 1.75
CA ILE A 171 -2.94 1.10 0.55
C ILE A 171 -4.40 0.74 0.90
N ASN A 172 -4.62 -0.32 1.69
CA ASN A 172 -5.97 -0.77 2.03
C ASN A 172 -6.69 0.21 2.96
N GLN A 173 -5.99 0.84 3.92
CA GLN A 173 -6.57 1.88 4.77
C GLN A 173 -6.87 3.15 3.98
N PHE A 174 -5.96 3.54 3.08
CA PHE A 174 -6.21 4.68 2.20
C PHE A 174 -7.46 4.44 1.36
N ALA A 175 -7.62 3.25 0.78
CA ALA A 175 -8.81 2.86 0.02
C ALA A 175 -10.05 2.52 0.88
N LYS A 176 -9.88 2.39 2.21
CA LYS A 176 -10.88 1.89 3.17
C LYS A 176 -11.46 0.51 2.79
N MET A 177 -10.70 -0.30 2.05
CA MET A 177 -11.07 -1.64 1.63
C MET A 177 -9.84 -2.46 1.26
N ASP A 178 -9.97 -3.78 1.22
CA ASP A 178 -8.89 -4.67 0.80
C ASP A 178 -8.73 -4.70 -0.72
N VAL A 179 -7.98 -3.71 -1.26
CA VAL A 179 -7.65 -3.60 -2.69
C VAL A 179 -6.37 -4.33 -3.07
N VAL A 180 -5.43 -4.48 -2.15
CA VAL A 180 -4.15 -5.17 -2.39
C VAL A 180 -3.87 -6.26 -1.36
N LYS A 181 -3.09 -7.24 -1.79
CA LYS A 181 -2.51 -8.29 -0.95
C LYS A 181 -1.01 -8.36 -1.19
N VAL A 182 -0.21 -8.17 -0.15
CA VAL A 182 1.25 -8.16 -0.21
C VAL A 182 1.82 -9.45 0.37
N TYR A 183 2.57 -10.18 -0.46
CA TYR A 183 3.31 -11.37 -0.08
C TYR A 183 4.76 -10.99 0.23
N ASN A 184 5.13 -11.05 1.50
CA ASN A 184 6.52 -10.86 1.93
C ASN A 184 7.32 -12.14 1.64
N LEU A 185 8.14 -12.11 0.60
CA LEU A 185 9.03 -13.19 0.18
C LEU A 185 10.50 -12.85 0.52
N GLY A 186 10.72 -11.99 1.52
CA GLY A 186 12.04 -11.60 1.97
C GLY A 186 12.78 -12.76 2.65
N ILE A 187 14.06 -12.95 2.29
CA ILE A 187 14.92 -13.97 2.88
C ILE A 187 16.20 -13.29 3.38
N GLY A 188 16.40 -13.29 4.70
CA GLY A 188 17.57 -12.66 5.34
C GLY A 188 18.90 -13.22 4.83
N GLY A 189 19.89 -12.33 4.64
CA GLY A 189 21.23 -12.73 4.20
C GLY A 189 21.33 -13.21 2.75
N THR A 190 20.32 -12.92 1.92
CA THR A 190 20.31 -13.32 0.51
C THR A 190 20.40 -12.11 -0.44
N THR A 191 20.68 -12.40 -1.71
CA THR A 191 20.80 -11.45 -2.82
C THR A 191 19.70 -11.71 -3.86
N SER A 192 19.60 -10.86 -4.88
CA SER A 192 18.64 -11.03 -5.99
C SER A 192 18.79 -12.36 -6.76
N ASN A 193 19.93 -13.06 -6.65
CA ASN A 193 20.09 -14.40 -7.19
C ASN A 193 19.04 -15.38 -6.61
N VAL A 194 18.78 -15.28 -5.30
CA VAL A 194 17.77 -16.15 -4.66
C VAL A 194 16.37 -15.84 -5.18
N ALA A 195 15.99 -14.57 -5.32
CA ALA A 195 14.71 -14.22 -5.92
C ALA A 195 14.60 -14.68 -7.37
N THR A 196 15.66 -14.56 -8.17
CA THR A 196 15.68 -15.05 -9.55
C THR A 196 15.38 -16.55 -9.60
N ARG A 197 15.92 -17.35 -8.67
CA ARG A 197 15.59 -18.78 -8.57
C ARG A 197 14.13 -19.01 -8.19
N ILE A 198 13.59 -18.26 -7.23
CA ILE A 198 12.17 -18.39 -6.84
C ILE A 198 11.26 -18.08 -8.03
N LEU A 199 11.58 -17.04 -8.81
CA LEU A 199 10.86 -16.69 -10.03
C LEU A 199 10.96 -17.80 -11.09
N ASN A 200 12.18 -18.26 -11.39
CA ASN A 200 12.44 -19.27 -12.42
C ASN A 200 11.81 -20.63 -12.12
N TYR A 201 11.79 -21.03 -10.85
CA TYR A 201 11.24 -22.32 -10.42
C TYR A 201 9.81 -22.21 -9.87
N TRP A 202 9.16 -21.04 -10.01
CA TRP A 202 7.79 -20.80 -9.57
C TRP A 202 7.53 -21.17 -8.10
N MET A 203 8.51 -20.93 -7.22
CA MET A 203 8.51 -21.35 -5.81
C MET A 203 7.69 -20.40 -4.92
N TYR A 204 6.47 -20.06 -5.34
CA TYR A 204 5.58 -19.20 -4.58
C TYR A 204 4.78 -19.98 -3.50
N PRO A 205 4.28 -19.29 -2.45
CA PRO A 205 3.29 -19.88 -1.55
C PRO A 205 2.07 -20.41 -2.29
N LYS A 206 1.40 -21.45 -1.77
CA LYS A 206 0.31 -22.18 -2.43
C LYS A 206 -0.81 -21.30 -3.02
N GLU A 207 -1.12 -20.18 -2.39
CA GLU A 207 -2.12 -19.23 -2.88
C GLU A 207 -1.63 -18.50 -4.13
N LEU A 208 -0.40 -18.00 -4.07
CA LEU A 208 0.23 -17.22 -5.13
C LEU A 208 0.73 -18.10 -6.29
N SER A 209 1.14 -19.34 -6.03
CA SER A 209 1.65 -20.26 -7.05
C SER A 209 0.59 -20.73 -8.05
N LYS A 210 -0.70 -20.58 -7.75
CA LYS A 210 -1.77 -20.94 -8.71
C LYS A 210 -1.91 -19.96 -9.87
N VAL A 211 -1.49 -18.71 -9.64
CA VAL A 211 -1.94 -17.56 -10.43
C VAL A 211 -0.83 -16.55 -10.71
N GLY A 212 0.23 -16.53 -9.89
CA GLY A 212 1.34 -15.59 -9.94
C GLY A 212 1.03 -14.23 -9.28
N PRO A 213 2.07 -13.41 -9.04
CA PRO A 213 1.91 -12.02 -8.64
C PRO A 213 1.57 -11.12 -9.82
N ASP A 214 0.80 -10.07 -9.56
CA ASP A 214 0.50 -9.01 -10.55
C ASP A 214 1.62 -7.94 -10.56
N VAL A 215 2.26 -7.72 -9.40
CA VAL A 215 3.38 -6.80 -9.22
C VAL A 215 4.50 -7.50 -8.46
N ILE A 216 5.74 -7.31 -8.92
CA ILE A 216 6.95 -7.76 -8.24
C ILE A 216 7.76 -6.54 -7.80
N ILE A 217 8.08 -6.47 -6.50
CA ILE A 217 9.00 -5.47 -5.94
C ILE A 217 10.30 -6.18 -5.58
N ASN A 218 11.40 -5.72 -6.18
CA ASN A 218 12.75 -6.19 -5.89
C ASN A 218 13.46 -5.23 -4.93
N SER A 219 13.73 -5.67 -3.70
CA SER A 219 14.33 -4.88 -2.62
C SER A 219 15.63 -5.51 -2.09
N TYR A 220 16.56 -5.82 -3.01
CA TYR A 220 17.90 -6.33 -2.68
C TYR A 220 19.01 -5.28 -2.81
N SER A 221 18.72 -4.00 -2.99
CA SER A 221 19.75 -2.97 -3.26
C SER A 221 20.89 -2.95 -2.23
N THR A 222 20.59 -3.15 -0.94
CA THR A 222 21.59 -3.19 0.14
C THR A 222 22.28 -4.55 0.31
N ASN A 223 21.75 -5.60 -0.33
CA ASN A 223 22.31 -6.95 -0.31
C ASN A 223 23.16 -7.24 -1.55
N ASP A 224 22.76 -6.68 -2.69
CA ASP A 224 23.43 -6.80 -3.98
C ASP A 224 24.52 -5.74 -4.16
N SER A 225 24.54 -4.71 -3.29
CA SER A 225 25.57 -3.70 -3.29
C SER A 225 26.94 -4.35 -3.16
N LEU A 226 27.71 -4.23 -4.24
CA LEU A 226 29.08 -4.69 -4.31
C LEU A 226 30.04 -3.69 -3.63
N PRO A 227 31.15 -4.20 -3.07
CA PRO A 227 31.50 -5.60 -3.03
C PRO A 227 31.23 -6.30 -1.68
N PRO A 228 31.18 -7.65 -1.67
CA PRO A 228 31.33 -8.41 -0.42
C PRO A 228 32.59 -7.91 0.30
N TRP A 229 32.53 -7.85 1.63
CA TRP A 229 33.67 -7.47 2.48
C TRP A 229 34.99 -8.04 1.93
N GLY A 230 35.89 -7.18 1.44
CA GLY A 230 37.22 -7.58 0.96
C GLY A 230 37.55 -7.42 -0.53
N VAL A 231 36.75 -6.72 -1.35
CA VAL A 231 37.15 -6.43 -2.76
C VAL A 231 37.70 -5.02 -2.89
N THR A 232 38.83 -4.91 -3.60
CA THR A 232 39.54 -3.66 -3.88
C THR A 232 38.82 -2.82 -4.93
N GLU A 233 38.97 -1.48 -4.87
CA GLU A 233 38.29 -0.50 -5.74
C GLU A 233 38.33 -0.84 -7.24
N GLY A 234 39.40 -1.48 -7.72
CA GLY A 234 39.56 -1.85 -9.13
C GLY A 234 38.53 -2.85 -9.66
N LEU A 235 37.90 -3.67 -8.80
CA LEU A 235 36.89 -4.62 -9.24
C LEU A 235 35.51 -3.97 -9.43
N VAL A 236 35.20 -2.93 -8.65
CA VAL A 236 33.91 -2.22 -8.71
C VAL A 236 33.74 -1.53 -10.06
N VAL A 237 34.80 -0.88 -10.55
CA VAL A 237 34.83 -0.25 -11.88
C VAL A 237 34.56 -1.28 -12.97
N LYS A 238 35.21 -2.45 -12.88
CA LYS A 238 35.06 -3.52 -13.88
C LYS A 238 33.65 -4.11 -13.93
N VAL A 239 32.97 -4.21 -12.79
CA VAL A 239 31.57 -4.69 -12.75
C VAL A 239 30.60 -3.64 -13.28
N LEU A 240 30.79 -2.36 -12.93
CA LEU A 240 29.97 -1.27 -13.45
C LEU A 240 30.11 -1.12 -14.97
N ASP A 241 31.33 -1.27 -15.50
CA ASP A 241 31.59 -1.22 -16.93
C ASP A 241 30.96 -2.42 -17.66
N ASN A 242 31.04 -3.63 -17.09
CA ASN A 242 30.37 -4.80 -17.65
C ASN A 242 28.85 -4.68 -17.62
N ALA A 243 28.26 -4.14 -16.54
CA ALA A 243 26.83 -3.90 -16.45
C ALA A 243 26.36 -2.86 -17.47
N ARG A 244 27.12 -1.77 -17.66
CA ARG A 244 26.86 -0.76 -18.70
C ARG A 244 26.93 -1.37 -20.11
N GLY A 245 27.97 -2.15 -20.40
CA GLY A 245 28.11 -2.80 -21.70
C GLY A 245 26.98 -3.79 -21.98
N SER A 246 26.51 -4.51 -20.96
CA SER A 246 25.41 -5.48 -21.09
C SER A 246 24.07 -4.79 -21.37
N LEU A 247 23.82 -3.64 -20.76
CA LEU A 247 22.59 -2.86 -20.97
C LEU A 247 22.52 -2.13 -22.31
N GLN A 248 23.66 -1.88 -22.95
CA GLN A 248 23.73 -1.27 -24.29
C GLN A 248 23.46 -2.26 -25.43
N ASN A 249 23.48 -3.56 -25.14
CA ASN A 249 23.26 -4.63 -26.12
C ASN A 249 21.82 -5.17 -26.12
N PHE A 250 20.91 -4.51 -25.39
CA PHE A 250 19.46 -4.72 -25.43
C PHE A 250 18.78 -3.55 -26.13
#